data_AF-A0A9Q8ZBU6-F1
#
_entry.id   AF-A0A9Q8ZBU6-F1
#
_cell.length_a   1.000
_cell.length_b   1.000
_cell.length_c   1.000
_cell.angle_alpha   90.00
_cell.angle_beta   90.00
_cell.angle_gamma   90.00
#
_symmetry.space_group_name_H-M   'P 1'
#
loop_
_entity.id
_entity.type
_entity.pdbx_description
1 polymer ?
#
loop_
_entity_poly.entity_id
_entity_poly.type
_entity_poly.pdbx_seq_one_letter_code
_entity_poly.pdbx_strand_id
1 'polypeptide(L)'
;MTVLEDIQQRLCQILSEAQARGYKMDDIMSEEVQAHFPETKEFGIAHEMIRELESREKTLEAANKALQVALREKEEELADQPEDFQALKIDLKQERLQVAYYKQLVEDSQRRAERYQQLLERATQEENTVIELAAKNEQLHCELAQHQAIIRNLQDENQRSAEIFARARAADKEAMAANEAKVAAMNVTSASLLNDKGVLLRKMEILYNVIVSEAAPLKRFFGRAFHVLQIYQILFQKLSDPYMTAIGSLPGELDVLMRGASEDLHAYYETHKILSSAGGVAEDQLRVELNGMSCSADGMLKSLYFIKRDVERFLERLHAEPGTWLALKARFGGHRNAKLFKA
;
A
#
# COMPACT_ATOMS: atom_id res chain seq x y z
N MET A 1 73.11 -69.62 -95.53
CA MET A 1 72.71 -70.93 -96.05
C MET A 1 71.92 -71.63 -94.99
N THR A 2 70.60 -71.59 -95.14
CA THR A 2 69.65 -72.14 -94.17
C THR A 2 69.21 -73.54 -94.62
N VAL A 3 68.84 -74.40 -93.67
CA VAL A 3 68.40 -75.79 -93.88
C VAL A 3 67.30 -75.93 -94.96
N LEU A 4 66.59 -74.84 -95.25
CA LEU A 4 65.56 -74.75 -96.29
C LEU A 4 66.12 -74.78 -97.72
N GLU A 5 67.27 -74.14 -97.98
CA GLU A 5 67.91 -74.14 -99.30
C GLU A 5 68.41 -75.54 -99.67
N ASP A 6 68.89 -76.29 -98.67
CA ASP A 6 69.42 -77.66 -98.83
C ASP A 6 68.30 -78.68 -99.13
N ILE A 7 67.11 -78.47 -98.56
CA ILE A 7 65.91 -79.28 -98.85
C ILE A 7 65.37 -78.96 -100.24
N GLN A 8 65.32 -77.68 -100.64
CA GLN A 8 64.90 -77.28 -101.99
C GLN A 8 65.85 -77.80 -103.07
N GLN A 9 67.17 -77.76 -102.83
CA GLN A 9 68.14 -78.33 -103.77
C GLN A 9 67.97 -79.84 -103.93
N ARG A 10 67.78 -80.59 -102.82
CA ARG A 10 67.51 -82.03 -102.89
C ARG A 10 66.20 -82.37 -103.60
N LEU A 11 65.14 -81.58 -103.39
CA LEU A 11 63.86 -81.81 -104.07
C LEU A 11 63.96 -81.54 -105.58
N CYS A 12 64.67 -80.47 -105.98
CA CYS A 12 64.98 -80.21 -107.38
C CYS A 12 65.85 -81.32 -108.00
N GLN A 13 66.78 -81.89 -107.23
CA GLN A 13 67.64 -83.00 -107.68
C GLN A 13 66.83 -84.29 -107.90
N ILE A 14 65.89 -84.61 -107.00
CA ILE A 14 64.99 -85.77 -107.13
C ILE A 14 64.02 -85.60 -108.30
N LEU A 15 63.46 -84.40 -108.50
CA LEU A 15 62.56 -84.12 -109.61
C LEU A 15 63.27 -84.16 -110.98
N SER A 16 64.51 -83.66 -111.05
CA SER A 16 65.32 -83.75 -112.27
C SER A 16 65.80 -85.18 -112.57
N GLU A 17 66.14 -85.99 -111.56
CA GLU A 17 66.44 -87.42 -111.73
C GLU A 17 65.21 -88.23 -112.19
N ALA A 18 64.01 -87.91 -111.69
CA ALA A 18 62.78 -88.56 -112.10
C ALA A 18 62.40 -88.22 -113.56
N GLN A 19 62.59 -86.96 -113.96
CA GLN A 19 62.35 -86.51 -115.34
C GLN A 19 63.37 -87.10 -116.32
N ALA A 20 64.63 -87.29 -115.90
CA ALA A 20 65.67 -87.95 -116.70
C ALA A 20 65.41 -89.46 -116.91
N ARG A 21 64.62 -90.10 -116.05
CA ARG A 21 64.17 -91.50 -116.19
C ARG A 21 62.85 -91.66 -116.99
N GLY A 22 62.30 -90.56 -117.51
CA GLY A 22 61.12 -90.58 -118.38
C GLY A 22 59.76 -90.60 -117.67
N TYR A 23 59.72 -90.39 -116.35
CA TYR A 23 58.46 -90.25 -115.61
C TYR A 23 57.85 -88.87 -115.85
N LYS A 24 56.53 -88.81 -116.07
CA LYS A 24 55.80 -87.54 -116.11
C LYS A 24 55.45 -87.12 -114.69
N MET A 25 55.35 -85.82 -114.45
CA MET A 25 55.10 -85.28 -113.11
C MET A 25 53.78 -85.77 -112.51
N ASP A 26 52.83 -86.10 -113.37
CA ASP A 26 51.52 -86.66 -113.02
C ASP A 26 51.61 -88.11 -112.48
N ASP A 27 52.70 -88.83 -112.74
CA ASP A 27 52.89 -90.21 -112.27
C ASP A 27 53.55 -90.28 -110.87
N ILE A 28 54.08 -89.16 -110.37
CA ILE A 28 54.87 -89.07 -109.13
C ILE A 28 54.09 -88.36 -108.02
N MET A 29 53.17 -87.47 -108.38
CA MET A 29 52.37 -86.72 -107.41
C MET A 29 51.02 -87.39 -107.19
N SER A 30 50.69 -87.71 -105.94
CA SER A 30 49.41 -88.29 -105.58
C SER A 30 48.27 -87.29 -105.85
N GLU A 31 47.08 -87.79 -106.19
CA GLU A 31 45.89 -86.98 -106.48
C GLU A 31 45.55 -85.96 -105.37
N GLU A 32 45.89 -86.24 -104.10
CA GLU A 32 45.76 -85.28 -102.98
C GLU A 32 46.65 -84.03 -103.12
N VAL A 33 47.83 -84.14 -103.73
CA VAL A 33 48.75 -83.00 -103.95
C VAL A 33 48.27 -82.16 -105.15
N GLN A 34 47.63 -82.78 -106.14
CA GLN A 34 47.04 -82.08 -107.29
C GLN A 34 45.80 -81.24 -106.89
N ALA A 35 45.05 -81.67 -105.87
CA ALA A 35 43.89 -80.92 -105.35
C ALA A 35 44.26 -79.63 -104.60
N HIS A 36 45.51 -79.47 -104.13
CA HIS A 36 46.02 -78.26 -103.48
C HIS A 36 46.57 -77.20 -104.46
N PHE A 37 46.62 -77.46 -105.76
CA PHE A 37 47.09 -76.48 -106.76
C PHE A 37 46.21 -75.23 -107.00
N PRO A 38 44.94 -75.10 -106.54
CA PRO A 38 44.26 -73.80 -106.54
C PRO A 38 45.02 -72.71 -105.75
N GLU A 39 45.87 -73.10 -104.78
CA GLU A 39 46.77 -72.21 -104.03
C GLU A 39 47.83 -71.52 -104.92
N THR A 40 48.04 -71.96 -106.17
CA THR A 40 48.95 -71.28 -107.11
C THR A 40 48.37 -69.99 -107.70
N LYS A 41 47.04 -69.83 -107.74
CA LYS A 41 46.41 -68.53 -108.10
C LYS A 41 46.56 -67.50 -106.97
N GLU A 42 46.53 -67.95 -105.72
CA GLU A 42 46.80 -67.10 -104.55
C GLU A 42 48.27 -66.67 -104.52
N PHE A 43 49.20 -67.53 -104.95
CA PHE A 43 50.60 -67.14 -105.15
C PHE A 43 50.79 -66.07 -106.23
N GLY A 44 49.99 -66.08 -107.30
CA GLY A 44 49.99 -65.03 -108.31
C GLY A 44 49.55 -63.66 -107.75
N ILE A 45 48.45 -63.65 -106.99
CA ILE A 45 47.95 -62.44 -106.31
C ILE A 45 48.95 -61.96 -105.25
N ALA A 46 49.57 -62.88 -104.50
CA ALA A 46 50.59 -62.57 -103.51
C ALA A 46 51.85 -61.96 -104.16
N HIS A 47 52.29 -62.47 -105.32
CA HIS A 47 53.41 -61.88 -106.05
C HIS A 47 53.11 -60.47 -106.59
N GLU A 48 51.87 -60.22 -107.03
CA GLU A 48 51.44 -58.91 -107.48
C GLU A 48 51.35 -57.90 -106.32
N MET A 49 50.82 -58.34 -105.16
CA MET A 49 50.86 -57.57 -103.91
C MET A 49 52.28 -57.29 -103.44
N ILE A 50 53.19 -58.26 -103.50
CA ILE A 50 54.61 -58.05 -103.12
C ILE A 50 55.23 -57.00 -104.03
N ARG A 51 54.99 -57.04 -105.35
CA ARG A 51 55.47 -56.01 -106.28
C ARG A 51 54.90 -54.63 -105.99
N GLU A 52 53.60 -54.55 -105.70
CA GLU A 52 52.95 -53.29 -105.35
C GLU A 52 53.54 -52.72 -104.05
N LEU A 53 53.72 -53.57 -103.03
CA LEU A 53 54.33 -53.20 -101.75
C LEU A 53 55.79 -52.77 -101.90
N GLU A 54 56.60 -53.46 -102.71
CA GLU A 54 57.97 -53.04 -103.01
C GLU A 54 58.02 -51.71 -103.77
N SER A 55 57.07 -51.46 -104.68
CA SER A 55 56.97 -50.16 -105.37
C SER A 55 56.56 -49.04 -104.42
N ARG A 56 55.66 -49.34 -103.48
CA ARG A 56 55.17 -48.43 -102.44
C ARG A 56 56.23 -48.14 -101.39
N GLU A 57 57.01 -49.15 -101.02
CA GLU A 57 58.14 -49.01 -100.11
C GLU A 57 59.20 -48.11 -100.73
N LYS A 58 59.56 -48.32 -102.01
CA LYS A 58 60.50 -47.44 -102.71
C LYS A 58 60.01 -45.99 -102.82
N THR A 59 58.71 -45.78 -103.06
CA THR A 59 58.15 -44.42 -103.10
C THR A 59 58.11 -43.76 -101.73
N LEU A 60 57.79 -44.51 -100.67
CA LEU A 60 57.84 -44.02 -99.30
C LEU A 60 59.27 -43.72 -98.85
N GLU A 61 60.23 -44.58 -99.21
CA GLU A 61 61.64 -44.38 -98.89
C GLU A 61 62.19 -43.13 -99.59
N ALA A 62 61.79 -42.90 -100.85
CA ALA A 62 62.11 -41.67 -101.58
C ALA A 62 61.45 -40.43 -100.96
N ALA A 63 60.18 -40.51 -100.55
CA ALA A 63 59.48 -39.40 -99.90
C ALA A 63 60.08 -39.07 -98.53
N ASN A 64 60.48 -40.08 -97.76
CA ASN A 64 61.09 -39.89 -96.45
C ASN A 64 62.49 -39.28 -96.56
N LYS A 65 63.27 -39.69 -97.58
CA LYS A 65 64.53 -39.03 -97.94
C LYS A 65 64.30 -37.57 -98.33
N ALA A 66 63.28 -37.28 -99.13
CA ALA A 66 62.93 -35.90 -99.51
C ALA A 66 62.53 -35.04 -98.31
N LEU A 67 61.74 -35.60 -97.36
CA LEU A 67 61.36 -34.91 -96.12
C LEU A 67 62.57 -34.64 -95.22
N GLN A 68 63.48 -35.60 -95.06
CA GLN A 68 64.70 -35.40 -94.27
C GLN A 68 65.60 -34.33 -94.88
N VAL A 69 65.68 -34.25 -96.21
CA VAL A 69 66.39 -33.18 -96.91
C VAL A 69 65.71 -31.84 -96.64
N ALA A 70 64.39 -31.74 -96.80
CA ALA A 70 63.65 -30.50 -96.52
C ALA A 70 63.75 -30.05 -95.05
N LEU A 71 63.81 -30.99 -94.10
CA LEU A 71 63.98 -30.69 -92.68
C LEU A 71 65.38 -30.14 -92.38
N ARG A 72 66.42 -30.75 -92.97
CA ARG A 72 67.79 -30.23 -92.88
C ARG A 72 67.93 -28.88 -93.55
N GLU A 73 67.33 -28.67 -94.71
CA GLU A 73 67.31 -27.36 -95.38
C GLU A 73 66.64 -26.30 -94.49
N LYS A 74 65.55 -26.63 -93.79
CA LYS A 74 64.90 -25.70 -92.86
C LYS A 74 65.68 -25.48 -91.57
N GLU A 75 66.39 -26.49 -91.07
CA GLU A 75 67.31 -26.36 -89.94
C GLU A 75 68.55 -25.53 -90.30
N GLU A 76 69.06 -25.66 -91.53
CA GLU A 76 70.13 -24.83 -92.08
C GLU A 76 69.65 -23.40 -92.34
N GLU A 77 68.43 -23.19 -92.85
CA GLU A 77 67.83 -21.85 -93.02
C GLU A 77 67.53 -21.16 -91.67
N LEU A 78 67.35 -21.93 -90.59
CA LEU A 78 67.28 -21.44 -89.20
C LEU A 78 68.67 -21.14 -88.60
N ALA A 79 69.71 -21.83 -89.07
CA ALA A 79 71.10 -21.61 -88.66
C ALA A 79 71.73 -20.42 -89.42
N ASP A 80 71.34 -20.22 -90.68
CA ASP A 80 71.76 -19.14 -91.58
C ASP A 80 70.83 -17.91 -91.48
N GLN A 81 70.17 -17.76 -90.33
CA GLN A 81 69.45 -16.53 -90.02
C GLN A 81 70.47 -15.40 -89.85
N PRO A 82 70.23 -14.21 -90.45
CA PRO A 82 71.13 -13.08 -90.31
C PRO A 82 71.33 -12.77 -88.82
N GLU A 83 72.56 -12.41 -88.44
CA GLU A 83 72.96 -12.11 -87.05
C GLU A 83 71.97 -11.17 -86.35
N ASP A 84 71.36 -10.25 -87.11
CA ASP A 84 70.31 -9.33 -86.68
C ASP A 84 69.08 -10.02 -86.05
N PHE A 85 68.66 -11.19 -86.55
CA PHE A 85 67.51 -11.92 -85.99
C PHE A 85 67.85 -12.61 -84.66
N GLN A 86 69.08 -13.12 -84.50
CA GLN A 86 69.56 -13.66 -83.23
C GLN A 86 69.71 -12.54 -82.19
N ALA A 87 70.22 -11.37 -82.60
CA ALA A 87 70.26 -10.17 -81.77
C ALA A 87 68.85 -9.78 -81.29
N LEU A 88 67.87 -9.68 -82.21
CA LEU A 88 66.48 -9.37 -81.87
C LEU A 88 65.85 -10.40 -80.91
N LYS A 89 66.18 -11.69 -81.04
CA LYS A 89 65.72 -12.74 -80.12
C LYS A 89 66.31 -12.60 -78.71
N ILE A 90 67.56 -12.16 -78.61
CA ILE A 90 68.21 -11.86 -77.33
C ILE A 90 67.58 -10.60 -76.71
N ASP A 91 67.40 -9.54 -77.49
CA ASP A 91 66.77 -8.29 -77.05
C ASP A 91 65.35 -8.55 -76.56
N LEU A 92 64.55 -9.34 -77.29
CA LEU A 92 63.20 -9.71 -76.90
C LEU A 92 63.18 -10.54 -75.60
N LYS A 93 64.20 -11.38 -75.36
CA LYS A 93 64.35 -12.09 -74.07
C LYS A 93 64.72 -11.12 -72.95
N GLN A 94 65.64 -10.20 -73.19
CA GLN A 94 66.04 -9.19 -72.20
C GLN A 94 64.86 -8.28 -71.82
N GLU A 95 64.10 -7.81 -72.81
CA GLU A 95 62.86 -7.04 -72.61
C GLU A 95 61.82 -7.84 -71.81
N ARG A 96 61.61 -9.13 -72.12
CA ARG A 96 60.72 -9.99 -71.32
C ARG A 96 61.17 -10.11 -69.86
N LEU A 97 62.47 -10.25 -69.62
CA LEU A 97 63.03 -10.28 -68.27
C LEU A 97 62.85 -8.94 -67.56
N GLN A 98 63.06 -7.82 -68.26
CA GLN A 98 62.86 -6.48 -67.72
C GLN A 98 61.38 -6.23 -67.38
N VAL A 99 60.45 -6.62 -68.25
CA VAL A 99 59.00 -6.59 -67.99
C VAL A 99 58.64 -7.44 -66.79
N ALA A 100 59.17 -8.67 -66.69
CA ALA A 100 58.92 -9.55 -65.55
C ALA A 100 59.45 -8.96 -64.23
N TYR A 101 60.65 -8.38 -64.25
CA TYR A 101 61.25 -7.69 -63.11
C TYR A 101 60.40 -6.51 -62.65
N TYR A 102 60.02 -5.61 -63.57
CA TYR A 102 59.18 -4.46 -63.22
C TYR A 102 57.79 -4.87 -62.76
N LYS A 103 57.21 -5.93 -63.34
CA LYS A 103 55.95 -6.49 -62.87
C LYS A 103 56.05 -6.95 -61.42
N GLN A 104 57.10 -7.69 -61.07
CA GLN A 104 57.34 -8.11 -59.69
C GLN A 104 57.54 -6.91 -58.76
N LEU A 105 58.28 -5.89 -59.20
CA LEU A 105 58.49 -4.66 -58.42
C LEU A 105 57.18 -3.90 -58.15
N VAL A 106 56.29 -3.83 -59.14
CA VAL A 106 54.95 -3.23 -59.01
C VAL A 106 54.06 -4.05 -58.08
N GLU A 107 54.04 -5.37 -58.22
CA GLU A 107 53.27 -6.23 -57.31
C GLU A 107 53.76 -6.11 -55.86
N ASP A 108 55.08 -6.08 -55.62
CA ASP A 108 55.64 -5.94 -54.28
C ASP A 108 55.45 -4.53 -53.70
N SER A 109 55.42 -3.48 -54.54
CA SER A 109 55.06 -2.13 -54.08
C SER A 109 53.57 -2.04 -53.74
N GLN A 110 52.70 -2.66 -54.54
CA GLN A 110 51.26 -2.72 -54.29
C GLN A 110 50.94 -3.50 -53.01
N ARG A 111 51.51 -4.70 -52.81
CA ARG A 111 51.36 -5.47 -51.55
C ARG A 111 51.87 -4.69 -50.34
N ARG A 112 52.90 -3.85 -50.49
CA ARG A 112 53.37 -2.97 -49.41
C ARG A 112 52.37 -1.86 -49.14
N ALA A 113 51.85 -1.20 -50.19
CA ALA A 113 50.82 -0.17 -50.07
C ALA A 113 49.55 -0.72 -49.39
N GLU A 114 49.05 -1.88 -49.81
CA GLU A 114 47.90 -2.55 -49.21
C GLU A 114 48.12 -2.89 -47.73
N ARG A 115 49.31 -3.39 -47.37
CA ARG A 115 49.67 -3.62 -45.96
C ARG A 115 49.66 -2.33 -45.14
N TYR A 116 50.24 -1.25 -45.67
CA TYR A 116 50.23 0.04 -44.97
C TYR A 116 48.82 0.61 -44.85
N GLN A 117 47.98 0.45 -45.87
CA GLN A 117 46.58 0.87 -45.81
C GLN A 117 45.82 0.08 -44.73
N GLN A 118 45.95 -1.25 -44.68
CA GLN A 118 45.33 -2.07 -43.64
C GLN A 118 45.83 -1.72 -42.24
N LEU A 119 47.13 -1.44 -42.09
CA LEU A 119 47.70 -1.01 -40.81
C LEU A 119 47.14 0.35 -40.38
N LEU A 120 47.00 1.30 -41.32
CA LEU A 120 46.41 2.60 -41.05
C LEU A 120 44.92 2.47 -40.67
N GLU A 121 44.15 1.66 -41.38
CA GLU A 121 42.73 1.40 -41.08
C GLU A 121 42.55 0.75 -39.70
N ARG A 122 43.43 -0.17 -39.31
CA ARG A 122 43.42 -0.74 -37.96
C ARG A 122 43.78 0.30 -36.90
N ALA A 123 44.83 1.09 -37.14
CA ALA A 123 45.26 2.12 -36.21
C ALA A 123 44.17 3.19 -35.98
N THR A 124 43.45 3.60 -37.04
CA THR A 124 42.34 4.55 -36.92
C THR A 124 41.12 3.94 -36.23
N GLN A 125 40.82 2.66 -36.46
CA GLN A 125 39.78 1.96 -35.71
C GLN A 125 40.11 1.87 -34.22
N GLU A 126 41.35 1.49 -33.88
CA GLU A 126 41.81 1.46 -32.49
C GLU A 126 41.73 2.84 -31.83
N GLU A 127 42.20 3.89 -32.52
CA GLU A 127 42.10 5.28 -32.04
C GLU A 127 40.65 5.70 -31.78
N ASN A 128 39.74 5.42 -32.72
CA ASN A 128 38.31 5.70 -32.55
C ASN A 128 37.72 4.98 -31.33
N THR A 129 38.05 3.69 -31.13
CA THR A 129 37.57 2.95 -29.96
C THR A 129 38.12 3.53 -28.64
N VAL A 130 39.36 4.02 -28.62
CA VAL A 130 39.94 4.68 -27.45
C VAL A 130 39.22 6.00 -27.16
N ILE A 131 38.91 6.80 -28.19
CA ILE A 131 38.16 8.05 -28.06
C ILE A 131 36.75 7.78 -27.51
N GLU A 132 36.05 6.76 -28.04
CA GLU A 132 34.72 6.37 -27.56
C GLU A 132 34.74 5.92 -26.09
N LEU A 133 35.73 5.11 -25.69
CA LEU A 133 35.90 4.68 -24.31
C LEU A 133 36.26 5.84 -23.38
N ALA A 134 37.09 6.79 -23.84
CA ALA A 134 37.43 7.99 -23.08
C ALA A 134 36.19 8.88 -22.84
N ALA A 135 35.40 9.13 -23.88
CA ALA A 135 34.15 9.90 -23.78
C ALA A 135 33.15 9.23 -22.82
N LYS A 136 33.02 7.90 -22.88
CA LYS A 136 32.16 7.14 -21.96
C LYS A 136 32.65 7.21 -20.51
N ASN A 137 33.97 7.14 -20.28
CA ASN A 137 34.54 7.30 -18.94
C ASN A 137 34.29 8.69 -18.37
N GLU A 138 34.43 9.74 -19.20
CA GLU A 138 34.14 11.12 -18.78
C GLU A 138 32.66 11.29 -18.42
N GLN A 139 31.74 10.75 -19.24
CA GLN A 139 30.31 10.75 -18.94
C GLN A 139 30.01 10.09 -17.59
N LEU A 140 30.53 8.87 -17.36
CA LEU A 140 30.32 8.15 -16.10
C LEU A 140 30.91 8.91 -14.90
N HIS A 141 32.02 9.63 -15.09
CA HIS A 141 32.61 10.45 -14.03
C HIS A 141 31.71 11.64 -13.67
N CYS A 142 31.14 12.31 -14.67
CA CYS A 142 30.16 13.38 -14.48
C CYS A 142 28.90 12.88 -13.75
N GLU A 143 28.35 11.74 -14.16
CA GLU A 143 27.19 11.11 -13.52
C GLU A 143 27.48 10.72 -12.06
N LEU A 144 28.66 10.14 -11.78
CA LEU A 144 29.10 9.81 -10.43
C LEU A 144 29.18 11.07 -9.55
N ALA A 145 29.77 12.15 -10.06
CA ALA A 145 29.87 13.41 -9.33
C ALA A 145 28.49 14.01 -9.03
N GLN A 146 27.57 13.95 -9.99
CA GLN A 146 26.19 14.39 -9.80
C GLN A 146 25.46 13.57 -8.72
N HIS A 147 25.57 12.24 -8.77
CA HIS A 147 24.96 11.37 -7.75
C HIS A 147 25.55 11.61 -6.35
N GLN A 148 26.86 11.82 -6.25
CA GLN A 148 27.50 12.18 -4.98
C GLN A 148 26.97 13.51 -4.41
N ALA A 149 26.75 14.51 -5.27
CA ALA A 149 26.16 15.78 -4.86
C ALA A 149 24.71 15.59 -4.35
N ILE A 150 23.89 14.80 -5.06
CA ILE A 150 22.51 14.49 -4.64
C ILE A 150 22.49 13.77 -3.29
N ILE A 151 23.36 12.78 -3.08
CA ILE A 151 23.45 12.04 -1.81
C ILE A 151 23.79 12.98 -0.65
N ARG A 152 24.75 13.89 -0.82
CA ARG A 152 25.10 14.88 0.20
C ARG A 152 23.92 15.79 0.54
N ASN A 153 23.22 16.30 -0.48
CA ASN A 153 22.03 17.13 -0.25
C ASN A 153 20.95 16.39 0.55
N LEU A 154 20.67 15.13 0.21
CA LEU A 154 19.71 14.31 0.94
C LEU A 154 20.15 14.02 2.38
N GLN A 155 21.45 13.83 2.62
CA GLN A 155 21.99 13.68 3.97
C GLN A 155 21.79 14.95 4.81
N ASP A 156 22.08 16.12 4.23
CA ASP A 156 21.87 17.41 4.88
C ASP A 156 20.39 17.66 5.20
N GLU A 157 19.48 17.37 4.26
CA GLU A 157 18.03 17.48 4.46
C GLU A 157 17.52 16.53 5.55
N ASN A 158 18.02 15.29 5.57
CA ASN A 158 17.66 14.32 6.59
C ASN A 158 18.15 14.75 7.97
N GLN A 159 19.38 15.28 8.07
CA GLN A 159 19.90 15.84 9.31
C GLN A 159 19.06 17.02 9.80
N ARG A 160 18.73 17.98 8.93
CA ARG A 160 17.84 19.11 9.27
C ARG A 160 16.47 18.62 9.74
N SER A 161 15.89 17.63 9.07
CA SER A 161 14.61 17.05 9.45
C SER A 161 14.68 16.39 10.82
N ALA A 162 15.75 15.63 11.11
CA ALA A 162 15.97 15.02 12.41
C ALA A 162 16.08 16.07 13.55
N GLU A 163 16.77 17.19 13.31
CA GLU A 163 16.85 18.30 14.25
C GLU A 163 15.47 18.95 14.50
N ILE A 164 14.67 19.16 13.45
CA ILE A 164 13.31 19.70 13.56
C ILE A 164 12.43 18.76 14.40
N PHE A 165 12.48 17.45 14.15
CA PHE A 165 11.72 16.48 14.93
C PHE A 165 12.16 16.41 16.39
N ALA A 166 13.46 16.52 16.66
CA ALA A 166 13.98 16.57 18.02
C ALA A 166 13.46 17.79 18.78
N ARG A 167 13.48 18.98 18.15
CA ARG A 167 12.92 20.21 18.72
C ARG A 167 11.41 20.10 18.96
N ALA A 168 10.66 19.56 18.00
CA ALA A 168 9.22 19.36 18.13
C ALA A 168 8.87 18.44 19.31
N ARG A 169 9.60 17.33 19.48
CA ARG A 169 9.40 16.41 20.62
C ARG A 169 9.74 17.05 21.97
N ALA A 170 10.78 17.88 22.02
CA ALA A 170 11.13 18.62 23.24
C ALA A 170 10.01 19.62 23.62
N ALA A 171 9.53 20.39 22.64
CA ALA A 171 8.43 21.34 22.85
C ALA A 171 7.13 20.64 23.26
N ASP A 172 6.80 19.50 22.65
CA ASP A 172 5.61 18.72 23.01
C ASP A 172 5.70 18.18 24.44
N LYS A 173 6.88 17.68 24.84
CA LYS A 173 7.12 17.24 26.22
C LYS A 173 6.94 18.38 27.24
N GLU A 174 7.44 19.58 26.93
CA GLU A 174 7.24 20.76 27.79
C GLU A 174 5.77 21.18 27.86
N ALA A 175 5.05 21.17 26.73
CA ALA A 175 3.63 21.48 26.67
C ALA A 175 2.78 20.49 27.48
N MET A 176 3.10 19.19 27.39
CA MET A 176 2.43 18.15 28.18
C MET A 176 2.66 18.33 29.68
N ALA A 177 3.90 18.59 30.10
CA ALA A 177 4.21 18.86 31.51
C ALA A 177 3.48 20.12 32.03
N ALA A 178 3.40 21.19 31.23
CA ALA A 178 2.66 22.40 31.59
C ALA A 178 1.15 22.15 31.71
N ASN A 179 0.58 21.34 30.81
CA ASN A 179 -0.83 20.96 30.86
C ASN A 179 -1.15 20.07 32.05
N GLU A 180 -0.30 19.08 32.37
CA GLU A 180 -0.44 18.24 33.56
C GLU A 180 -0.42 19.09 34.85
N ALA A 181 0.51 20.04 34.95
CA ALA A 181 0.58 20.97 36.08
C ALA A 181 -0.69 21.83 36.21
N LYS A 182 -1.23 22.32 35.08
CA LYS A 182 -2.47 23.10 35.06
C LYS A 182 -3.68 22.27 35.51
N VAL A 183 -3.81 21.03 35.02
CA VAL A 183 -4.88 20.11 35.42
C VAL A 183 -4.79 19.78 36.91
N ALA A 184 -3.58 19.53 37.43
CA ALA A 184 -3.37 19.31 38.86
C ALA A 184 -3.82 20.52 39.70
N ALA A 185 -3.44 21.74 39.31
CA ALA A 185 -3.85 22.96 40.00
C ALA A 185 -5.39 23.18 39.98
N MET A 186 -6.03 22.93 38.83
CA MET A 186 -7.48 22.99 38.70
C MET A 186 -8.19 21.96 39.59
N ASN A 187 -7.65 20.74 39.69
CA ASN A 187 -8.22 19.69 40.54
C ASN A 187 -8.14 20.06 42.03
N VAL A 188 -7.02 20.61 42.50
CA VAL A 188 -6.88 21.09 43.89
C VAL A 188 -7.90 22.19 44.18
N THR A 189 -8.06 23.13 43.26
CA THR A 189 -9.01 24.25 43.41
C THR A 189 -10.45 23.75 43.45
N SER A 190 -10.80 22.83 42.55
CA SER A 190 -12.14 22.22 42.48
C SER A 190 -12.46 21.43 43.73
N ALA A 191 -11.50 20.66 44.26
CA ALA A 191 -11.66 19.90 45.49
C ALA A 191 -11.88 20.81 46.70
N SER A 192 -11.14 21.92 46.82
CA SER A 192 -11.36 22.92 47.88
C SER A 192 -12.76 23.51 47.79
N LEU A 193 -13.19 23.93 46.60
CA LEU A 193 -14.51 24.52 46.39
C LEU A 193 -15.65 23.54 46.72
N LEU A 194 -15.49 22.26 46.35
CA LEU A 194 -16.46 21.21 46.68
C LEU A 194 -16.54 20.96 48.19
N ASN A 195 -15.40 20.97 48.88
CA ASN A 195 -15.37 20.84 50.34
C ASN A 195 -16.06 22.02 51.02
N ASP A 196 -15.78 23.25 50.58
CA ASP A 196 -16.41 24.46 51.13
C ASP A 196 -17.93 24.45 50.92
N LYS A 197 -18.39 24.08 49.72
CA LYS A 197 -19.82 23.91 49.44
C LYS A 197 -20.43 22.78 50.27
N GLY A 198 -19.73 21.67 50.46
CA GLY A 198 -20.17 20.57 51.30
C GLY A 198 -20.28 20.93 52.79
N VAL A 199 -19.43 21.82 53.29
CA VAL A 199 -19.54 22.39 54.64
C VAL A 199 -20.74 23.34 54.73
N LEU A 200 -20.94 24.21 53.73
CA LEU A 200 -22.06 25.14 53.69
C LEU A 200 -23.41 24.41 53.64
N LEU A 201 -23.55 23.40 52.78
CA LEU A 201 -24.77 22.60 52.68
C LEU A 201 -25.10 21.89 54.00
N ARG A 202 -24.09 21.31 54.67
CA ARG A 202 -24.29 20.71 56.00
C ARG A 202 -24.77 21.73 57.03
N LYS A 203 -24.22 22.95 57.04
CA LYS A 203 -24.68 24.03 57.91
C LYS A 203 -26.12 24.42 57.61
N MET A 204 -26.48 24.55 56.33
CA MET A 204 -27.85 24.87 55.91
C MET A 204 -28.85 23.77 56.28
N GLU A 205 -28.47 22.50 56.13
CA GLU A 205 -29.30 21.35 56.49
C GLU A 205 -29.55 21.30 58.01
N ILE A 206 -28.52 21.52 58.82
CA ILE A 206 -28.65 21.61 60.29
C ILE A 206 -29.60 22.74 60.65
N LEU A 207 -29.41 23.94 60.08
CA LEU A 207 -30.28 25.09 60.34
C LEU A 207 -31.73 24.81 59.93
N TYR A 208 -31.96 24.23 58.76
CA TYR A 208 -33.29 23.85 58.31
C TYR A 208 -33.97 22.88 59.29
N ASN A 209 -33.25 21.84 59.73
CA ASN A 209 -33.76 20.87 60.70
C ASN A 209 -34.09 21.50 62.05
N VAL A 210 -33.26 22.44 62.53
CA VAL A 210 -33.54 23.24 63.74
C VAL A 210 -34.83 24.04 63.59
N ILE A 211 -34.97 24.78 62.49
CA ILE A 211 -36.14 25.63 62.21
C ILE A 211 -37.42 24.80 62.15
N VAL A 212 -37.41 23.68 61.42
CA VAL A 212 -38.57 22.80 61.30
C VAL A 212 -38.95 22.21 62.66
N SER A 213 -37.95 21.83 63.48
CA SER A 213 -38.17 21.28 64.82
C SER A 213 -38.77 22.31 65.77
N GLU A 214 -38.32 23.58 65.75
CA GLU A 214 -38.89 24.65 66.58
C GLU A 214 -40.27 25.13 66.08
N ALA A 215 -40.48 25.21 64.77
CA ALA A 215 -41.75 25.70 64.23
C ALA A 215 -42.91 24.68 64.36
N ALA A 216 -42.62 23.38 64.37
CA ALA A 216 -43.65 22.34 64.35
C ALA A 216 -44.58 22.35 65.59
N PRO A 217 -44.09 22.50 66.84
CA PRO A 217 -44.98 22.63 68.00
C PRO A 217 -45.84 23.90 67.96
N LEU A 218 -45.29 25.05 67.55
CA LEU A 218 -46.07 26.29 67.40
C LEU A 218 -47.18 26.13 66.35
N LYS A 219 -46.88 25.53 65.20
CA LYS A 219 -47.89 25.23 64.17
C LYS A 219 -49.03 24.38 64.72
N ARG A 220 -48.72 23.34 65.51
CA ARG A 220 -49.72 22.49 66.15
C ARG A 220 -50.55 23.26 67.17
N PHE A 221 -49.90 24.07 68.00
CA PHE A 221 -50.56 24.95 68.96
C PHE A 221 -51.59 25.86 68.28
N PHE A 222 -51.19 26.63 67.26
CA PHE A 222 -52.11 27.54 66.56
C PHE A 222 -53.25 26.78 65.89
N GLY A 223 -52.96 25.59 65.35
CA GLY A 223 -53.99 24.67 64.86
C GLY A 223 -55.02 24.35 65.93
N ARG A 224 -54.60 23.90 67.12
CA ARG A 224 -55.53 23.59 68.24
C ARG A 224 -56.25 24.82 68.77
N ALA A 225 -55.55 25.94 68.93
CA ALA A 225 -56.15 27.19 69.39
C ALA A 225 -57.28 27.65 68.45
N PHE A 226 -57.09 27.50 67.13
CA PHE A 226 -58.14 27.78 66.15
C PHE A 226 -59.35 26.86 66.32
N HIS A 227 -59.16 25.56 66.55
CA HIS A 227 -60.26 24.63 66.82
C HIS A 227 -61.01 24.98 68.12
N VAL A 228 -60.30 25.41 69.16
CA VAL A 228 -60.91 25.90 70.41
C VAL A 228 -61.80 27.12 70.14
N LEU A 229 -61.31 28.09 69.36
CA LEU A 229 -62.09 29.27 68.97
C LEU A 229 -63.33 28.89 68.15
N GLN A 230 -63.22 27.91 67.24
CA GLN A 230 -64.36 27.39 66.48
C GLN A 230 -65.41 26.74 67.39
N ILE A 231 -65.01 25.99 68.42
CA ILE A 231 -65.93 25.41 69.40
C ILE A 231 -66.71 26.53 70.11
N TYR A 232 -66.02 27.58 70.58
CA TYR A 232 -66.70 28.72 71.19
C TYR A 232 -67.65 29.41 70.22
N GLN A 233 -67.22 29.64 68.97
CA GLN A 233 -68.06 30.26 67.95
C GLN A 233 -69.35 29.45 67.71
N ILE A 234 -69.23 28.13 67.52
CA ILE A 234 -70.38 27.24 67.30
C ILE A 234 -71.31 27.24 68.53
N LEU A 235 -70.74 27.18 69.73
CA LEU A 235 -71.53 27.25 70.97
C LEU A 235 -72.33 28.55 71.04
N PHE A 236 -71.68 29.70 70.84
CA PHE A 236 -72.35 31.00 70.89
C PHE A 236 -73.37 31.18 69.77
N GLN A 237 -73.13 30.63 68.58
CA GLN A 237 -74.11 30.59 67.50
C GLN A 237 -75.35 29.77 67.89
N LYS A 238 -75.15 28.59 68.48
CA LYS A 238 -76.26 27.74 68.97
C LYS A 238 -77.05 28.40 70.10
N LEU A 239 -76.35 29.05 71.02
CA LEU A 239 -77.01 29.84 72.07
C LEU A 239 -77.83 30.99 71.45
N SER A 240 -77.27 31.66 70.45
CA SER A 240 -77.98 32.77 69.76
C SER A 240 -79.18 32.31 68.93
N ASP A 241 -79.32 31.02 68.61
CA ASP A 241 -80.45 30.49 67.84
C ASP A 241 -81.74 30.52 68.68
N PRO A 242 -82.77 31.27 68.28
CA PRO A 242 -84.02 31.36 69.03
C PRO A 242 -84.73 30.01 69.14
N TYR A 243 -84.53 29.08 68.21
CA TYR A 243 -85.23 27.80 68.15
C TYR A 243 -84.58 26.70 69.00
N MET A 244 -83.34 26.89 69.49
CA MET A 244 -82.66 25.91 70.34
C MET A 244 -83.29 25.81 71.74
N THR A 245 -83.97 24.73 72.06
CA THR A 245 -84.66 24.58 73.36
C THR A 245 -83.74 24.09 74.49
N ALA A 246 -82.64 23.41 74.15
CA ALA A 246 -81.66 22.92 75.10
C ALA A 246 -80.48 23.89 75.25
N ILE A 247 -80.05 24.12 76.49
CA ILE A 247 -78.77 24.77 76.77
C ILE A 247 -77.69 23.73 76.52
N GLY A 248 -76.79 24.00 75.56
CA GLY A 248 -75.66 23.10 75.29
C GLY A 248 -74.63 23.14 76.41
N SER A 249 -73.92 22.03 76.63
CA SER A 249 -72.69 21.99 77.43
C SER A 249 -71.47 22.22 76.54
N LEU A 250 -70.33 22.58 77.13
CA LEU A 250 -69.06 22.57 76.41
C LEU A 250 -68.70 21.12 76.02
N PRO A 251 -68.22 20.87 74.79
CA PRO A 251 -67.72 19.55 74.41
C PRO A 251 -66.49 19.17 75.24
N GLY A 252 -66.42 17.91 75.71
CA GLY A 252 -65.23 17.40 76.43
C GLY A 252 -63.94 17.43 75.59
N GLU A 253 -64.07 17.47 74.26
CA GLU A 253 -62.95 17.68 73.34
C GLU A 253 -62.22 19.02 73.57
N LEU A 254 -62.91 20.04 74.10
CA LEU A 254 -62.32 21.34 74.40
C LEU A 254 -61.17 21.21 75.41
N ASP A 255 -61.34 20.43 76.48
CA ASP A 255 -60.30 20.18 77.48
C ASP A 255 -59.10 19.45 76.88
N VAL A 256 -59.35 18.50 75.98
CA VAL A 256 -58.30 17.75 75.27
C VAL A 256 -57.51 18.69 74.35
N LEU A 257 -58.19 19.58 73.62
CA LEU A 257 -57.55 20.55 72.74
C LEU A 257 -56.72 21.58 73.52
N MET A 258 -57.23 22.07 74.65
CA MET A 258 -56.52 23.04 75.49
C MET A 258 -55.32 22.44 76.20
N ARG A 259 -55.44 21.20 76.69
CA ARG A 259 -54.30 20.44 77.22
C ARG A 259 -53.25 20.21 76.15
N GLY A 260 -53.66 19.72 74.97
CA GLY A 260 -52.75 19.50 73.85
C GLY A 260 -52.06 20.80 73.39
N ALA A 261 -52.76 21.94 73.40
CA ALA A 261 -52.17 23.23 73.11
C ALA A 261 -51.12 23.64 74.15
N SER A 262 -51.39 23.38 75.44
CA SER A 262 -50.40 23.59 76.52
C SER A 262 -49.18 22.70 76.35
N GLU A 263 -49.37 21.42 76.01
CA GLU A 263 -48.29 20.47 75.75
C GLU A 263 -47.46 20.88 74.53
N ASP A 264 -48.10 21.32 73.45
CA ASP A 264 -47.41 21.81 72.25
C ASP A 264 -46.55 23.06 72.54
N LEU A 265 -47.03 23.99 73.39
CA LEU A 265 -46.21 25.13 73.83
C LEU A 265 -45.07 24.72 74.75
N HIS A 266 -45.30 23.79 75.67
CA HIS A 266 -44.23 23.26 76.50
C HIS A 266 -43.15 22.57 75.64
N ALA A 267 -43.57 21.77 74.65
CA ALA A 267 -42.66 21.14 73.69
C ALA A 267 -41.87 22.16 72.87
N TYR A 268 -42.47 23.30 72.52
CA TYR A 268 -41.73 24.42 71.93
C TYR A 268 -40.62 24.90 72.86
N TYR A 269 -40.94 25.22 74.12
CA TYR A 269 -39.95 25.75 75.06
C TYR A 269 -38.79 24.78 75.32
N GLU A 270 -39.07 23.48 75.45
CA GLU A 270 -38.02 22.47 75.60
C GLU A 270 -37.15 22.37 74.34
N THR A 271 -37.77 22.33 73.16
CA THR A 271 -37.03 22.28 71.88
C THR A 271 -36.16 23.54 71.70
N HIS A 272 -36.75 24.71 71.91
CA HIS A 272 -36.07 26.00 71.81
C HIS A 272 -34.91 26.10 72.81
N LYS A 273 -35.10 25.64 74.05
CA LYS A 273 -34.04 25.61 75.07
C LYS A 273 -32.87 24.69 74.68
N ILE A 274 -33.16 23.50 74.17
CA ILE A 274 -32.14 22.53 73.73
C ILE A 274 -31.34 23.09 72.55
N LEU A 275 -32.00 23.77 71.61
CA LEU A 275 -31.37 24.26 70.38
C LEU A 275 -30.73 25.67 70.55
N SER A 276 -31.12 26.41 71.59
CA SER A 276 -30.59 27.74 71.92
C SER A 276 -29.08 27.76 72.14
N SER A 277 -28.47 26.66 72.59
CA SER A 277 -27.02 26.59 72.83
C SER A 277 -26.18 26.34 71.57
N ALA A 278 -26.78 26.10 70.41
CA ALA A 278 -26.08 25.60 69.22
C ALA A 278 -26.02 26.58 68.03
N GLY A 279 -26.51 27.82 68.15
CA GLY A 279 -26.75 28.70 67.00
C GLY A 279 -25.71 29.81 66.74
N GLY A 280 -25.65 30.25 65.48
CA GLY A 280 -24.91 31.45 65.03
C GLY A 280 -25.83 32.62 64.64
N VAL A 281 -25.24 33.79 64.34
CA VAL A 281 -25.93 35.10 64.20
C VAL A 281 -27.17 35.12 63.28
N ALA A 282 -27.15 34.40 62.16
CA ALA A 282 -28.30 34.35 61.24
C ALA A 282 -29.48 33.54 61.81
N GLU A 283 -29.21 32.59 62.70
CA GLU A 283 -30.22 31.80 63.39
C GLU A 283 -30.95 32.63 64.44
N ASP A 284 -30.28 33.65 64.99
CA ASP A 284 -30.80 34.48 66.07
C ASP A 284 -32.03 35.29 65.64
N GLN A 285 -32.07 35.82 64.42
CA GLN A 285 -33.22 36.62 63.96
C GLN A 285 -34.51 35.79 63.86
N LEU A 286 -34.44 34.61 63.23
CA LEU A 286 -35.60 33.74 63.09
C LEU A 286 -36.04 33.17 64.44
N ARG A 287 -35.08 32.84 65.32
CA ARG A 287 -35.38 32.41 66.69
C ARG A 287 -36.04 33.50 67.51
N VAL A 288 -35.65 34.76 67.34
CA VAL A 288 -36.32 35.91 67.97
C VAL A 288 -37.78 35.99 67.52
N GLU A 289 -38.05 35.80 66.23
CA GLU A 289 -39.42 35.79 65.70
C GLU A 289 -40.25 34.61 66.23
N LEU A 290 -39.71 33.38 66.20
CA LEU A 290 -40.37 32.19 66.74
C LEU A 290 -40.64 32.34 68.25
N ASN A 291 -39.70 32.90 69.00
CA ASN A 291 -39.87 33.16 70.41
C ASN A 291 -40.95 34.21 70.67
N GLY A 292 -41.00 35.28 69.86
CA GLY A 292 -42.10 36.25 69.88
C GLY A 292 -43.46 35.60 69.62
N MET A 293 -43.54 34.69 68.64
CA MET A 293 -44.75 33.90 68.38
C MET A 293 -45.15 33.03 69.56
N SER A 294 -44.18 32.41 70.25
CA SER A 294 -44.43 31.60 71.44
C SER A 294 -44.99 32.42 72.61
N CYS A 295 -44.47 33.63 72.83
CA CYS A 295 -44.98 34.54 73.86
C CYS A 295 -46.42 34.96 73.56
N SER A 296 -46.72 35.24 72.29
CA SER A 296 -48.09 35.53 71.84
C SER A 296 -49.01 34.33 72.03
N ALA A 297 -48.53 33.13 71.70
CA ALA A 297 -49.23 31.87 71.88
C ALA A 297 -49.55 31.58 73.37
N ASP A 298 -48.60 31.78 74.28
CA ASP A 298 -48.83 31.64 75.73
C ASP A 298 -49.90 32.63 76.22
N GLY A 299 -49.83 33.89 75.78
CA GLY A 299 -50.86 34.90 76.08
C GLY A 299 -52.25 34.50 75.57
N MET A 300 -52.32 33.95 74.35
CA MET A 300 -53.56 33.42 73.79
C MET A 300 -54.08 32.22 74.58
N LEU A 301 -53.23 31.26 74.93
CA LEU A 301 -53.62 30.09 75.72
C LEU A 301 -54.22 30.49 77.07
N LYS A 302 -53.58 31.41 77.78
CA LYS A 302 -54.09 31.98 79.04
C LYS A 302 -55.46 32.62 78.84
N SER A 303 -55.62 33.40 77.77
CA SER A 303 -56.91 34.02 77.42
C SER A 303 -57.99 32.98 77.14
N LEU A 304 -57.67 31.90 76.42
CA LEU A 304 -58.61 30.80 76.16
C LEU A 304 -59.02 30.08 77.45
N TYR A 305 -58.14 29.95 78.44
CA TYR A 305 -58.48 29.40 79.77
C TYR A 305 -59.41 30.30 80.55
N PHE A 306 -59.21 31.62 80.50
CA PHE A 306 -60.14 32.57 81.11
C PHE A 306 -61.51 32.52 80.43
N ILE A 307 -61.54 32.54 79.09
CA ILE A 307 -62.79 32.40 78.32
C ILE A 307 -63.49 31.10 78.68
N LYS A 308 -62.77 29.96 78.74
CA LYS A 308 -63.35 28.67 79.13
C LYS A 308 -64.08 28.78 80.45
N ARG A 309 -63.38 29.24 81.49
CA ARG A 309 -63.90 29.35 82.84
C ARG A 309 -65.12 30.27 82.90
N ASP A 310 -65.09 31.37 82.16
CA ASP A 310 -66.21 32.32 82.13
C ASP A 310 -67.42 31.75 81.38
N VAL A 311 -67.19 31.00 80.29
CA VAL A 311 -68.24 30.30 79.54
C VAL A 311 -68.83 29.15 80.37
N GLU A 312 -68.02 28.36 81.08
CA GLU A 312 -68.48 27.31 82.00
C GLU A 312 -69.43 27.89 83.05
N ARG A 313 -68.98 28.94 83.75
CA ARG A 313 -69.79 29.63 84.76
C ARG A 313 -71.06 30.23 84.18
N PHE A 314 -71.00 30.78 82.97
CA PHE A 314 -72.15 31.31 82.27
C PHE A 314 -73.17 30.21 81.97
N LEU A 315 -72.72 29.09 81.39
CA LEU A 315 -73.57 27.95 81.11
C LEU A 315 -74.15 27.34 82.39
N GLU A 316 -73.37 27.16 83.45
CA GLU A 316 -73.84 26.67 84.76
C GLU A 316 -74.98 27.54 85.30
N ARG A 317 -74.84 28.87 85.24
CA ARG A 317 -75.90 29.80 85.64
C ARG A 317 -77.16 29.66 84.79
N LEU A 318 -77.01 29.52 83.46
CA LEU A 318 -78.15 29.30 82.58
C LEU A 318 -78.87 27.99 82.89
N HIS A 319 -78.14 26.93 83.24
CA HIS A 319 -78.74 25.64 83.63
C HIS A 319 -79.44 25.73 84.99
N ALA A 320 -78.86 26.46 85.96
CA ALA A 320 -79.46 26.66 87.27
C ALA A 320 -80.74 27.52 87.21
N GLU A 321 -80.81 28.48 86.28
CA GLU A 321 -81.93 29.39 86.10
C GLU A 321 -82.48 29.39 84.66
N PRO A 322 -83.27 28.37 84.25
CA PRO A 322 -83.80 28.28 82.88
C PRO A 322 -84.68 29.48 82.47
N GLY A 323 -85.33 30.15 83.42
CA GLY A 323 -86.09 31.37 83.18
C GLY A 323 -85.23 32.55 82.71
N THR A 324 -84.00 32.67 83.23
CA THR A 324 -83.03 33.69 82.82
C THR A 324 -82.62 33.48 81.36
N TRP A 325 -82.52 32.22 80.91
CA TRP A 325 -82.28 31.90 79.52
C TRP A 325 -83.42 32.32 78.60
N LEU A 326 -84.66 32.00 78.95
CA LEU A 326 -85.85 32.40 78.18
C LEU A 326 -85.99 33.93 78.10
N ALA A 327 -85.69 34.64 79.18
CA ALA A 327 -85.66 36.10 79.21
C ALA A 327 -84.55 36.67 78.31
N LEU A 328 -83.34 36.08 78.35
CA LEU A 328 -82.24 36.46 77.48
C LEU A 328 -82.62 36.25 76.01
N LYS A 329 -83.23 35.11 75.67
CA LYS A 329 -83.75 34.84 74.33
C LYS A 329 -84.85 35.80 73.89
N ALA A 330 -85.82 36.10 74.75
CA ALA A 330 -86.86 37.08 74.43
C ALA A 330 -86.25 38.45 74.12
N ARG A 331 -85.20 38.84 74.85
CA ARG A 331 -84.50 40.12 74.68
C ARG A 331 -83.65 40.18 73.40
N PHE A 332 -82.94 39.11 73.03
CA PHE A 332 -82.05 39.12 71.86
C PHE A 332 -82.68 38.57 70.57
N GLY A 333 -83.65 37.64 70.67
CA GLY A 333 -84.33 37.02 69.53
C GLY A 333 -85.58 37.77 69.05
N GLY A 334 -86.19 38.59 69.91
CA GLY A 334 -87.51 39.18 69.66
C GLY A 334 -87.58 40.42 68.76
N HIS A 335 -86.46 40.94 68.24
CA HIS A 335 -86.45 42.28 67.61
C HIS A 335 -85.98 42.37 66.15
N ARG A 336 -85.64 41.27 65.45
CA ARG A 336 -85.01 41.39 64.11
C ARG A 336 -85.76 40.91 62.86
N ASN A 337 -86.92 40.25 62.92
CA ASN A 337 -87.52 39.68 61.70
C ASN A 337 -88.96 40.09 61.34
N ALA A 338 -89.52 41.18 61.88
CA ALA A 338 -90.86 41.63 61.46
C ALA A 338 -90.89 42.58 60.25
N LYS A 339 -89.75 43.07 59.72
CA LYS A 339 -89.75 44.12 58.67
C LYS A 339 -88.96 43.85 57.38
N LEU A 340 -88.44 42.64 57.15
CA LEU A 340 -87.56 42.37 55.99
C LEU A 340 -87.97 41.22 55.06
N PHE A 341 -89.23 40.77 55.13
CA PHE A 341 -89.87 39.95 54.07
C PHE A 341 -91.15 40.64 53.57
N LYS A 342 -90.96 41.72 52.82
CA LYS A 342 -91.89 42.20 51.78
C LYS A 342 -91.03 42.63 50.59
N ALA A 343 -90.66 41.66 49.77
CA ALA A 343 -90.36 41.81 48.36
C ALA A 343 -90.87 40.54 47.67
#